data_AF-A0A1I7SDT4-F1
#
_entry.id   AF-A0A1I7SDT4-F1
#
_cell.length_a   1.000
_cell.length_b   1.000
_cell.length_c   1.000
_cell.angle_alpha   90.00
_cell.angle_beta   90.00
_cell.angle_gamma   90.00
#
_symmetry.space_group_name_H-M   'P 1'
#
loop_
_entity.id
_entity.type
_entity.pdbx_description
1 polymer ?
#
loop_
_entity_poly.entity_id
_entity_poly.type
_entity_poly.pdbx_seq_one_letter_code
_entity_poly.pdbx_strand_id
1 'polypeptide(L)'
;MRLKCWGPFLFCLIISSALDAHQIDDVFKVYRVFPVALEQIQLLDGINVDNGEIDFWYRTTKPGGFSDVMISSTFEPVFLQLLNKHEIPFNVTIPDVQQLIIQKEKRKKEDLFGTRLRRTPQTYPSGRDIETVGITRADFRFGEYSSYAAMVRYLRTLEFYYPKIVRLIRIGMSHEGRPIEGVKVGKQLPGRWSNVAVFFTRKVLL
;
A
#
# COMPACT_ATOMS: atom_id res chain seq x y z
N MET A 1 49.34 61.32 7.33
CA MET A 1 49.42 60.92 5.91
C MET A 1 49.91 59.49 5.83
N ARG A 2 49.03 58.53 5.46
CA ARG A 2 49.38 57.29 4.73
C ARG A 2 48.11 56.46 4.48
N LEU A 3 47.65 56.58 3.23
CA LEU A 3 47.08 55.56 2.33
C LEU A 3 45.93 54.67 2.83
N LYS A 4 44.72 55.01 2.36
CA LYS A 4 43.58 54.12 2.14
C LYS A 4 43.95 53.11 1.06
N CYS A 5 44.00 51.81 1.40
CA CYS A 5 44.02 50.74 0.41
C CYS A 5 42.58 50.32 0.10
N TRP A 6 42.16 50.59 -1.14
CA TRP A 6 41.06 49.89 -1.80
C TRP A 6 41.56 48.53 -2.29
N GLY A 7 40.78 47.48 -2.02
CA GLY A 7 40.98 46.14 -2.55
C GLY A 7 39.63 45.55 -2.95
N PRO A 8 39.53 44.84 -4.09
CA PRO A 8 38.31 44.74 -4.88
C PRO A 8 37.34 43.68 -4.35
N PHE A 9 36.05 44.02 -4.37
CA PHE A 9 34.96 43.06 -4.22
C PHE A 9 35.02 42.03 -5.35
N LEU A 10 35.59 40.88 -5.05
CA LEU A 10 35.60 39.71 -5.91
C LEU A 10 34.18 39.11 -5.84
N PHE A 11 33.29 39.61 -6.70
CA PHE A 11 31.93 39.09 -6.87
C PHE A 11 32.07 37.72 -7.53
N CYS A 12 32.21 36.69 -6.70
CA CYS A 12 32.22 35.30 -7.12
C CYS A 12 30.83 34.99 -7.69
N LEU A 13 30.69 35.07 -9.01
CA LEU A 13 29.54 34.58 -9.73
C LEU A 13 29.59 33.06 -9.65
N ILE A 14 29.08 32.51 -8.54
CA ILE A 14 28.79 31.09 -8.44
C ILE A 14 27.66 30.85 -9.43
N ILE A 15 28.04 30.41 -10.63
CA ILE A 15 27.13 29.75 -11.55
C ILE A 15 26.76 28.45 -10.83
N SER A 16 25.70 28.50 -10.02
CA SER A 16 25.00 27.28 -9.60
C SER A 16 24.41 26.68 -10.86
N SER A 17 25.17 25.83 -11.53
CA SER A 17 24.57 24.80 -12.35
C SER A 17 23.79 23.90 -11.40
N ALA A 18 22.52 24.24 -11.18
CA ALA A 18 21.52 23.28 -10.78
C ALA A 18 21.48 22.26 -11.91
N LEU A 19 22.33 21.23 -11.79
CA LEU A 19 22.16 20.00 -12.52
C LEU A 19 20.86 19.44 -11.95
N ASP A 20 19.76 19.75 -12.62
CA ASP A 20 18.47 19.15 -12.37
C ASP A 20 18.71 17.65 -12.48
N ALA A 21 18.80 16.99 -11.33
CA ALA A 21 18.91 15.55 -11.27
C ALA A 21 17.60 15.07 -11.89
N HIS A 22 17.65 14.73 -13.18
CA HIS A 22 16.59 14.02 -13.85
C HIS A 22 16.46 12.72 -13.08
N GLN A 23 15.56 12.72 -12.09
CA GLN A 23 15.20 11.55 -11.32
C GLN A 23 14.53 10.65 -12.34
N ILE A 24 15.32 9.76 -12.93
CA ILE A 24 14.83 8.66 -13.75
C ILE A 24 13.86 7.94 -12.81
N ASP A 25 12.56 8.08 -13.08
CA ASP A 25 11.53 7.31 -12.40
C ASP A 25 11.93 5.84 -12.56
N ASP A 26 12.42 5.26 -11.47
CA ASP A 26 12.96 3.91 -11.51
C ASP A 26 11.81 2.95 -11.79
N VAL A 27 11.87 2.28 -12.95
CA VAL A 27 10.78 1.40 -13.38
C VAL A 27 10.93 0.08 -12.64
N PHE A 28 9.96 -0.23 -11.78
CA PHE A 28 9.93 -1.49 -11.06
C PHE A 28 9.23 -2.59 -11.86
N LYS A 29 9.86 -3.75 -11.94
CA LYS A 29 9.33 -4.96 -12.58
C LYS A 29 9.15 -6.06 -11.54
N VAL A 30 8.17 -6.94 -11.74
CA VAL A 30 8.03 -8.16 -10.92
C VAL A 30 8.37 -9.39 -11.74
N TYR A 31 9.38 -10.09 -11.27
CA TYR A 31 9.84 -11.37 -11.76
C TYR A 31 9.25 -12.49 -10.92
N ARG A 32 8.80 -13.54 -11.58
CA ARG A 32 8.51 -14.80 -10.93
C ARG A 32 9.63 -15.78 -11.28
N VAL A 33 10.35 -16.22 -10.26
CA VAL A 33 11.50 -17.12 -10.37
C VAL A 33 11.12 -18.52 -9.88
N PHE A 34 11.67 -19.55 -10.51
CA PHE A 34 11.34 -20.95 -10.24
C PHE A 34 12.58 -21.72 -9.77
N PRO A 35 13.00 -21.57 -8.49
CA PRO A 35 14.13 -22.33 -7.96
C PRO A 35 13.79 -23.83 -7.90
N VAL A 36 14.56 -24.65 -8.62
CA VAL A 36 14.41 -26.12 -8.67
C VAL A 36 15.22 -26.79 -7.56
N ALA A 37 16.40 -26.23 -7.23
CA ALA A 37 17.31 -26.78 -6.22
C ALA A 37 17.26 -26.01 -4.89
N LEU A 38 17.57 -26.69 -3.78
CA LEU A 38 17.64 -26.06 -2.45
C LEU A 38 18.73 -24.98 -2.40
N GLU A 39 19.84 -25.19 -3.10
CA GLU A 39 20.94 -24.22 -3.20
C GLU A 39 20.48 -22.90 -3.85
N GLN A 40 19.61 -22.97 -4.86
CA GLN A 40 19.04 -21.80 -5.51
C GLN A 40 18.13 -21.02 -4.56
N ILE A 41 17.39 -21.71 -3.68
CA ILE A 41 16.58 -21.07 -2.63
C ILE A 41 17.47 -20.34 -1.63
N GLN A 42 18.51 -21.00 -1.13
CA GLN A 42 19.47 -20.39 -0.20
C GLN A 42 20.17 -19.18 -0.80
N LEU A 43 20.48 -19.24 -2.09
CA LEU A 43 21.06 -18.12 -2.83
C LEU A 43 20.10 -16.92 -2.91
N LEU A 44 18.82 -17.15 -3.21
CA LEU A 44 17.79 -16.10 -3.21
C LEU A 44 17.52 -15.52 -1.82
N ASP A 45 17.68 -16.32 -0.77
CA ASP A 45 17.58 -15.89 0.63
C ASP A 45 18.79 -15.08 1.10
N GLY A 46 19.96 -15.30 0.50
CA GLY A 46 21.16 -14.51 0.76
C GLY A 46 21.18 -13.13 0.09
N ILE A 47 20.23 -12.82 -0.80
CA ILE A 47 20.16 -11.50 -1.45
C ILE A 47 19.64 -10.47 -0.45
N ASN A 48 20.43 -9.42 -0.21
CA ASN A 48 20.06 -8.38 0.74
C ASN A 48 18.91 -7.51 0.21
N VAL A 49 17.86 -7.35 1.01
CA VAL A 49 16.64 -6.60 0.69
C VAL A 49 16.74 -5.14 1.16
N ASP A 50 17.77 -4.79 1.93
CA ASP A 50 17.81 -3.55 2.69
C ASP A 50 17.97 -2.27 1.84
N ASN A 51 18.43 -2.38 0.59
CA ASN A 51 18.73 -1.22 -0.25
C ASN A 51 17.50 -0.65 -0.99
N GLY A 52 16.33 -1.30 -0.91
CA GLY A 52 15.11 -0.87 -1.62
C GLY A 52 15.11 -1.13 -3.14
N GLU A 53 16.21 -1.64 -3.69
CA GLU A 53 16.34 -2.01 -5.11
C GLU A 53 15.68 -3.36 -5.45
N ILE A 54 15.46 -4.20 -4.42
CA ILE A 54 14.85 -5.52 -4.53
C ILE A 54 13.89 -5.73 -3.35
N ASP A 55 12.72 -6.29 -3.63
CA ASP A 55 11.73 -6.65 -2.64
C ASP A 55 11.07 -7.99 -2.99
N PHE A 56 10.96 -8.87 -2.01
CA PHE A 56 10.38 -10.20 -2.21
C PHE A 56 8.93 -10.20 -1.77
N TRP A 57 8.02 -10.12 -2.74
CA TRP A 57 6.58 -10.20 -2.50
C TRP A 57 6.13 -11.58 -2.05
N TYR A 58 6.84 -12.62 -2.52
CA TYR A 58 6.63 -13.99 -2.07
C TYR A 58 7.94 -14.78 -2.13
N ARG A 59 8.25 -15.53 -1.07
CA ARG A 59 9.39 -16.46 -1.01
C ARG A 59 8.89 -17.88 -0.91
N THR A 60 9.33 -18.75 -1.83
CA THR A 60 9.15 -20.20 -1.66
C THR A 60 10.20 -20.77 -0.72
N THR A 61 9.78 -21.65 0.17
CA THR A 61 10.68 -22.51 0.96
C THR A 61 10.83 -23.91 0.33
N LYS A 62 10.04 -24.22 -0.70
CA LYS A 62 9.97 -25.54 -1.32
C LYS A 62 10.72 -25.54 -2.65
N PRO A 63 11.61 -26.53 -2.89
CA PRO A 63 12.18 -26.78 -4.22
C PRO A 63 11.08 -27.02 -5.25
N GLY A 64 11.21 -26.42 -6.43
CA GLY A 64 10.18 -26.43 -7.47
C GLY A 64 8.99 -25.50 -7.22
N GLY A 65 9.00 -24.73 -6.12
CA GLY A 65 8.08 -23.62 -5.91
C GLY A 65 8.48 -22.38 -6.71
N PHE A 66 7.76 -21.27 -6.49
CA PHE A 66 8.06 -20.00 -7.15
C PHE A 66 8.26 -18.88 -6.11
N SER A 67 9.08 -17.90 -6.42
CA SER A 67 9.19 -16.65 -5.65
C SER A 67 8.83 -15.47 -6.55
N ASP A 68 8.07 -14.51 -6.03
CA ASP A 68 7.73 -13.27 -6.73
C ASP A 68 8.62 -12.15 -6.17
N VAL A 69 9.39 -11.50 -7.04
CA VAL A 69 10.44 -10.55 -6.69
C VAL A 69 10.25 -9.26 -7.49
N MET A 70 10.03 -8.15 -6.80
CA MET A 70 10.02 -6.80 -7.36
C MET A 70 11.44 -6.25 -7.41
N ILE A 71 11.83 -5.69 -8.55
CA ILE A 71 13.21 -5.26 -8.82
C ILE A 71 13.20 -3.91 -9.53
N SER A 72 14.07 -3.03 -9.08
CA SER A 72 14.40 -1.75 -9.71
C SER A 72 15.07 -1.96 -11.08
N SER A 73 14.81 -1.05 -12.02
CA SER A 73 15.46 -1.09 -13.34
C SER A 73 16.98 -0.97 -13.25
N THR A 74 17.50 -0.33 -12.21
CA THR A 74 18.94 -0.18 -11.95
C THR A 74 19.60 -1.52 -11.58
N PHE A 75 18.92 -2.35 -10.77
CA PHE A 75 19.45 -3.62 -10.27
C PHE A 75 19.10 -4.82 -11.16
N GLU A 76 18.13 -4.67 -12.06
CA GLU A 76 17.69 -5.68 -13.03
C GLU A 76 18.84 -6.43 -13.74
N PRO A 77 19.84 -5.77 -14.37
CA PRO A 77 20.89 -6.49 -15.09
C PRO A 77 21.73 -7.39 -14.19
N VAL A 78 22.03 -6.95 -12.96
CA VAL A 78 22.80 -7.72 -11.98
C VAL A 78 22.00 -8.95 -11.55
N PHE A 79 20.71 -8.77 -11.28
CA PHE A 79 19.83 -9.86 -10.89
C PHE A 79 19.66 -10.90 -12.02
N LEU A 80 19.44 -10.47 -13.25
CA LEU A 80 19.29 -11.37 -14.40
C LEU A 80 20.57 -12.16 -14.68
N GLN A 81 21.74 -11.53 -14.53
CA GLN A 81 23.03 -12.24 -14.64
C GLN A 81 23.16 -13.33 -13.58
N LEU A 82 22.75 -13.04 -12.33
CA LEU A 82 22.74 -14.03 -11.25
C LEU A 82 21.79 -15.19 -11.56
N LEU A 83 20.56 -14.93 -12.03
CA LEU A 83 19.62 -15.99 -12.37
C LEU A 83 20.15 -16.87 -13.51
N ASN A 84 20.69 -16.26 -14.56
CA ASN A 84 21.23 -16.98 -15.71
C ASN A 84 22.46 -17.81 -15.32
N LYS A 85 23.34 -17.27 -14.48
CA LYS A 85 24.53 -17.98 -13.97
C LYS A 85 24.18 -19.25 -13.21
N HIS A 86 23.07 -19.25 -12.49
CA HIS A 86 22.60 -20.38 -11.69
C HIS A 86 21.49 -21.18 -12.39
N GLU A 87 21.26 -20.93 -13.68
CA GLU A 87 20.25 -21.59 -14.52
C GLU A 87 18.85 -21.61 -13.87
N ILE A 88 18.49 -20.52 -13.18
CA ILE A 88 17.19 -20.38 -12.53
C ILE A 88 16.17 -19.89 -13.56
N PRO A 89 15.13 -20.68 -13.90
CA PRO A 89 14.08 -20.24 -14.80
C PRO A 89 13.29 -19.07 -14.20
N PHE A 90 12.90 -18.11 -15.04
CA PHE A 90 12.12 -16.96 -14.61
C PHE A 90 11.18 -16.46 -15.71
N ASN A 91 10.12 -15.76 -15.30
CA ASN A 91 9.24 -15.02 -16.20
C ASN A 91 8.90 -13.64 -15.61
N VAL A 92 8.61 -12.67 -16.49
CA VAL A 92 8.14 -11.35 -16.08
C VAL A 92 6.63 -11.42 -15.87
N THR A 93 6.17 -11.22 -14.63
CA THR A 93 4.73 -11.24 -14.29
C THR A 93 4.14 -9.83 -14.39
N ILE A 94 4.88 -8.82 -13.94
CA ILE A 94 4.48 -7.41 -14.02
C ILE A 94 5.61 -6.63 -14.70
N PRO A 95 5.39 -6.06 -15.90
CA PRO A 95 6.42 -5.33 -16.62
C PRO A 95 6.63 -3.91 -16.09
N ASP A 96 5.65 -3.32 -15.42
CA ASP A 96 5.74 -1.99 -14.84
C ASP A 96 4.73 -1.86 -13.68
N VAL A 97 5.25 -1.84 -12.45
CA VAL A 97 4.44 -1.74 -11.24
C VAL A 97 3.78 -0.36 -11.12
N GLN A 98 4.50 0.70 -11.50
CA GLN A 98 4.00 2.09 -11.41
C GLN A 98 2.79 2.28 -12.32
N GLN A 99 2.84 1.80 -13.56
CA GLN A 99 1.71 1.87 -14.47
C GLN A 99 0.51 1.08 -13.97
N LEU A 100 0.72 -0.09 -13.38
CA LEU A 100 -0.39 -0.85 -12.77
C LEU A 100 -1.06 -0.09 -11.62
N ILE A 101 -0.28 0.60 -10.77
CA ILE A 101 -0.82 1.43 -9.69
C ILE A 101 -1.64 2.58 -10.29
N ILE A 102 -1.06 3.34 -11.23
CA ILE A 102 -1.72 4.48 -11.88
C ILE A 102 -3.03 4.04 -12.55
N GLN A 103 -3.04 2.91 -13.26
CA GLN A 103 -4.24 2.38 -13.91
C GLN A 103 -5.32 2.02 -12.91
N LYS A 104 -4.97 1.38 -11.78
CA LYS A 104 -5.93 1.03 -10.71
C LYS A 104 -6.49 2.28 -10.03
N GLU A 105 -5.67 3.30 -9.80
CA GLU A 105 -6.10 4.56 -9.21
C GLU A 105 -6.97 5.40 -10.14
N LYS A 106 -6.64 5.46 -11.44
CA LYS A 106 -7.44 6.17 -12.45
C LYS A 106 -8.82 5.55 -12.60
N ARG A 107 -8.91 4.22 -12.74
CA ARG A 107 -10.19 3.51 -12.80
C ARG A 107 -11.09 3.84 -11.61
N LYS A 108 -10.51 3.88 -10.40
CA LYS A 108 -11.22 4.32 -9.19
C LYS A 108 -11.77 5.74 -9.29
N LYS A 109 -10.99 6.70 -9.82
CA LYS A 109 -11.44 8.10 -9.99
C LYS A 109 -12.55 8.22 -11.04
N GLU A 110 -12.47 7.45 -12.12
CA GLU A 110 -13.49 7.40 -13.18
C GLU A 110 -14.80 6.81 -12.65
N ASP A 111 -14.75 5.70 -11.92
CA ASP A 111 -15.93 5.10 -11.28
C ASP A 111 -16.58 6.09 -10.29
N LEU A 112 -15.76 6.82 -9.52
CA LEU A 112 -16.22 7.90 -8.64
C LEU A 112 -16.89 9.06 -9.40
N PHE A 113 -16.35 9.43 -10.57
CA PHE A 113 -16.87 10.55 -11.38
C PHE A 113 -18.14 10.17 -12.14
N GLY A 114 -18.22 8.96 -12.70
CA GLY A 114 -19.42 8.40 -13.32
C GLY A 114 -20.58 8.29 -12.32
N THR A 115 -20.28 7.93 -11.06
CA THR A 115 -21.28 7.94 -9.98
C THR A 115 -21.72 9.36 -9.60
N ARG A 116 -20.86 10.38 -9.72
CA ARG A 116 -21.20 11.78 -9.43
C ARG A 116 -22.03 12.44 -10.52
N LEU A 117 -21.79 12.14 -11.80
CA LEU A 117 -22.62 12.65 -12.91
C LEU A 117 -24.00 11.99 -12.98
N ARG A 118 -24.18 10.85 -12.31
CA ARG A 118 -25.50 10.23 -12.06
C ARG A 118 -26.14 10.64 -10.73
N ARG A 119 -25.57 11.58 -9.97
CA ARG A 119 -26.28 12.22 -8.85
C ARG A 119 -27.23 13.29 -9.38
N THR A 120 -28.36 12.85 -9.92
CA THR A 120 -29.60 13.52 -9.53
C THR A 120 -29.67 13.51 -7.98
N PRO A 121 -30.23 14.53 -7.32
CA PRO A 121 -30.48 14.48 -5.89
C PRO A 121 -31.49 13.36 -5.63
N GLN A 122 -31.01 12.12 -5.49
CA GLN A 122 -31.85 10.98 -5.20
C GLN A 122 -32.23 11.03 -3.73
N THR A 123 -33.36 11.68 -3.47
CA THR A 123 -34.44 11.09 -2.68
C THR A 123 -34.41 9.56 -2.86
N TYR A 124 -34.34 8.83 -1.75
CA TYR A 124 -34.35 7.37 -1.67
C TYR A 124 -35.09 6.70 -2.84
N PRO A 125 -34.40 5.93 -3.70
CA PRO A 125 -35.06 4.98 -4.57
C PRO A 125 -35.43 3.77 -3.71
N SER A 126 -36.71 3.72 -3.35
CA SER A 126 -37.39 2.50 -2.97
C SER A 126 -37.28 1.47 -4.10
N GLY A 127 -36.45 0.45 -3.90
CA GLY A 127 -36.59 -0.87 -4.50
C GLY A 127 -35.85 -1.12 -5.82
N ARG A 128 -35.27 -2.34 -5.88
CA ARG A 128 -34.73 -3.07 -7.04
C ARG A 128 -33.28 -2.65 -7.43
N ASP A 129 -32.21 -3.42 -7.26
CA ASP A 129 -31.99 -4.86 -7.12
C ASP A 129 -30.62 -5.13 -6.43
N ILE A 130 -30.60 -5.51 -5.14
CA ILE A 130 -29.55 -6.34 -4.49
C ILE A 130 -30.24 -7.06 -3.33
N GLU A 131 -30.23 -8.38 -3.37
CA GLU A 131 -30.80 -9.27 -2.34
C GLU A 131 -30.18 -8.98 -0.95
N THR A 132 -30.93 -8.23 -0.16
CA THR A 132 -31.07 -8.23 1.30
C THR A 132 -29.99 -8.94 2.15
N VAL A 133 -28.77 -8.41 2.16
CA VAL A 133 -27.88 -8.47 3.32
C VAL A 133 -27.50 -7.04 3.71
N GLY A 134 -28.11 -6.53 4.79
CA GLY A 134 -27.54 -5.45 5.59
C GLY A 134 -27.50 -4.04 4.98
N ILE A 135 -28.65 -3.43 4.66
CA ILE A 135 -28.71 -1.97 4.48
C ILE A 135 -28.43 -1.31 5.85
N THR A 136 -27.18 -0.95 6.10
CA THR A 136 -26.79 -0.17 7.28
C THR A 136 -27.03 1.32 7.03
N ARG A 137 -27.42 2.06 8.07
CA ARG A 137 -27.51 3.54 8.00
C ARG A 137 -26.14 4.22 7.79
N ALA A 138 -25.07 3.46 7.98
CA ALA A 138 -23.71 3.84 7.62
C ALA A 138 -23.44 3.43 6.17
N ASP A 139 -23.25 4.42 5.29
CA ASP A 139 -22.86 4.19 3.90
C ASP A 139 -21.34 4.01 3.80
N PHE A 140 -20.92 2.93 3.14
CA PHE A 140 -19.53 2.65 2.82
C PHE A 140 -19.44 1.86 1.53
N ARG A 141 -18.60 2.32 0.62
CA ARG A 141 -18.41 1.68 -0.69
C ARG A 141 -17.50 0.46 -0.52
N PHE A 142 -18.12 -0.69 -0.25
CA PHE A 142 -17.42 -1.97 -0.27
C PHE A 142 -17.01 -2.34 -1.70
N GLY A 143 -15.89 -3.05 -1.84
CA GLY A 143 -15.33 -3.45 -3.14
C GLY A 143 -14.25 -2.52 -3.70
N GLU A 144 -14.03 -1.35 -3.08
CA GLU A 144 -12.96 -0.42 -3.46
C GLU A 144 -11.97 -0.20 -2.31
N TYR A 145 -10.70 0.07 -2.65
CA TYR A 145 -9.71 0.49 -1.66
C TYR A 145 -10.05 1.89 -1.14
N SER A 146 -10.38 1.99 0.15
CA SER A 146 -10.67 3.25 0.83
C SER A 146 -9.49 3.75 1.65
N SER A 147 -9.40 5.06 1.89
CA SER A 147 -8.38 5.62 2.76
C SER A 147 -8.64 5.25 4.22
N TYR A 148 -7.58 5.27 5.05
CA TYR A 148 -7.69 5.02 6.49
C TYR A 148 -8.73 5.94 7.15
N ALA A 149 -8.73 7.23 6.80
CA ALA A 149 -9.67 8.21 7.34
C ALA A 149 -11.13 7.90 6.97
N ALA A 150 -11.39 7.44 5.74
CA ALA A 150 -12.73 7.03 5.31
C ALA A 150 -13.22 5.79 6.06
N MET A 151 -12.33 4.82 6.28
CA MET A 151 -12.62 3.63 7.09
C MET A 151 -12.94 4.02 8.53
N VAL A 152 -12.10 4.82 9.19
CA VAL A 152 -12.34 5.30 10.57
C VAL A 152 -13.68 6.05 10.68
N ARG A 153 -13.98 6.94 9.71
CA ARG A 153 -15.27 7.63 9.66
C ARG A 153 -16.45 6.66 9.59
N TYR A 154 -16.33 5.60 8.81
CA TYR A 154 -17.35 4.56 8.73
C TYR A 154 -17.53 3.83 10.06
N LEU A 155 -16.45 3.44 10.73
CA LEU A 155 -16.51 2.77 12.04
C LEU A 155 -17.20 3.64 13.11
N ARG A 156 -16.90 4.95 13.15
CA ARG A 156 -17.59 5.91 14.03
C ARG A 156 -19.07 6.06 13.70
N THR A 157 -19.40 6.05 12.41
CA THR A 157 -20.79 6.14 11.95
C THR A 157 -21.58 4.88 12.33
N LEU A 158 -20.95 3.71 12.31
CA LEU A 158 -21.56 2.47 12.80
C LEU A 158 -21.86 2.53 14.30
N GLU A 159 -20.94 3.02 15.12
CA GLU A 159 -21.18 3.22 16.56
C GLU A 159 -22.34 4.18 16.81
N PHE A 160 -22.39 5.30 16.08
CA PHE A 160 -23.46 6.29 16.20
C PHE A 160 -24.85 5.71 15.91
N TYR A 161 -24.99 4.91 14.84
CA TYR A 161 -26.28 4.33 14.47
C TYR A 161 -26.65 3.06 15.24
N TYR A 162 -25.66 2.31 15.72
CA TYR A 162 -25.88 1.02 16.39
C TYR A 162 -25.19 0.92 17.77
N PRO A 163 -25.38 1.89 18.69
CA PRO A 163 -24.62 1.99 19.94
C PRO A 163 -24.87 0.82 20.92
N LYS A 164 -25.98 0.09 20.74
CA LYS A 164 -26.35 -1.06 21.57
C LYS A 164 -25.52 -2.31 21.28
N ILE A 165 -24.89 -2.38 20.11
CA ILE A 165 -24.17 -3.56 19.63
C ILE A 165 -22.77 -3.24 19.09
N VAL A 166 -22.49 -1.99 18.72
CA VAL A 166 -21.19 -1.54 18.21
C VAL A 166 -20.57 -0.58 19.21
N ARG A 167 -19.29 -0.79 19.54
CA ARG A 167 -18.47 0.18 20.28
C ARG A 167 -17.10 0.33 19.62
N LEU A 168 -16.66 1.56 19.47
CA LEU A 168 -15.30 1.86 19.04
C LEU A 168 -14.37 1.76 20.26
N ILE A 169 -13.26 1.04 20.11
CA ILE A 169 -12.24 0.92 21.14
C ILE A 169 -10.91 1.41 20.58
N ARG A 170 -10.15 2.17 21.37
CA ARG A 170 -8.77 2.49 21.02
C ARG A 170 -7.85 1.46 21.69
N ILE A 171 -7.11 0.73 20.86
CA ILE A 171 -6.21 -0.34 21.31
C ILE A 171 -4.81 0.22 21.59
N GLY A 172 -4.41 1.29 20.89
CA GLY A 172 -3.11 1.93 21.09
C GLY A 172 -2.83 3.03 20.08
N MET A 173 -1.53 3.31 19.89
CA MET A 173 -1.01 4.25 18.91
C MET A 173 -0.06 3.53 17.95
N SER A 174 -0.03 3.96 16.69
CA SER A 174 1.00 3.55 15.73
C SER A 174 2.35 4.20 16.06
N HIS A 175 3.41 3.75 15.39
CA HIS A 175 4.73 4.39 15.48
C HIS A 175 4.68 5.88 15.06
N GLU A 176 3.85 6.22 14.08
CA GLU A 176 3.58 7.61 13.67
C GLU A 176 2.62 8.38 14.60
N GLY A 177 2.23 7.82 15.74
CA GLY A 177 1.30 8.47 16.68
C GLY A 177 -0.18 8.47 16.26
N ARG A 178 -0.58 7.69 15.25
CA ARG A 178 -1.98 7.57 14.83
C ARG A 178 -2.75 6.62 15.76
N PRO A 179 -3.99 6.94 16.16
CA PRO A 179 -4.79 6.05 16.99
C PRO A 179 -5.11 4.76 16.23
N ILE A 180 -4.84 3.61 16.86
CA ILE A 180 -5.27 2.29 16.37
C ILE A 180 -6.65 2.02 16.96
N GLU A 181 -7.68 2.20 16.13
CA GLU A 181 -9.07 2.00 16.49
C GLU A 181 -9.54 0.61 16.05
N GLY A 182 -10.19 -0.12 16.95
CA GLY A 182 -10.89 -1.38 16.68
C GLY A 182 -12.37 -1.22 16.93
N VAL A 183 -13.18 -2.09 16.33
CA VAL A 183 -14.62 -2.15 16.59
C VAL A 183 -14.97 -3.42 17.35
N LYS A 184 -15.63 -3.24 18.49
CA LYS A 184 -16.26 -4.31 19.24
C LYS A 184 -17.71 -4.42 18.78
N VAL A 185 -18.07 -5.59 18.23
CA VAL A 185 -19.45 -5.93 17.89
C VAL A 185 -19.95 -7.00 18.84
N GLY A 186 -21.05 -6.75 19.53
CA GLY A 186 -21.69 -7.72 20.41
C GLY A 186 -22.66 -7.08 21.40
N LYS A 187 -23.65 -7.86 21.82
CA LYS A 187 -24.59 -7.48 22.87
C LYS A 187 -24.13 -8.10 24.20
N GLN A 188 -24.09 -7.30 25.27
CA GLN A 188 -23.92 -7.85 26.60
C GLN A 188 -25.23 -8.55 26.99
N LEU A 189 -25.18 -9.87 27.21
CA LEU A 189 -26.35 -10.61 27.67
C LEU A 189 -26.47 -10.47 29.19
N PRO A 190 -27.65 -10.12 29.73
CA PRO A 190 -27.86 -10.06 31.17
C PRO A 190 -27.63 -11.45 31.79
N GLY A 191 -26.92 -11.51 32.91
CA GLY A 191 -26.64 -12.75 33.65
C GLY A 191 -25.41 -13.54 33.19
N ARG A 192 -24.64 -13.05 32.20
CA ARG A 192 -23.39 -13.68 31.76
C ARG A 192 -22.17 -12.80 32.06
N TRP A 193 -21.25 -13.32 32.87
CA TRP A 193 -20.05 -12.62 33.32
C TRP A 193 -19.04 -12.35 32.19
N SER A 194 -18.99 -13.23 31.18
CA SER A 194 -18.11 -13.08 30.02
C SER A 194 -18.72 -13.68 28.75
N ASN A 195 -18.55 -12.97 27.64
CA ASN A 195 -18.87 -13.47 26.30
C ASN A 195 -17.59 -14.05 25.68
N VAL A 196 -17.73 -15.12 24.89
CA VAL A 196 -16.65 -15.56 24.01
C VAL A 196 -16.39 -14.46 22.98
N ALA A 197 -15.13 -14.07 22.82
CA ALA A 197 -14.72 -13.05 21.87
C ALA A 197 -13.92 -13.70 20.73
N VAL A 198 -14.20 -13.25 19.50
CA VAL A 198 -13.40 -13.61 18.32
C VAL A 198 -12.72 -12.34 17.85
N PHE A 199 -11.40 -12.42 17.65
CA PHE A 199 -10.59 -11.30 17.20
C PHE A 199 -10.31 -11.44 15.72
N PHE A 200 -10.69 -10.41 14.95
CA PHE A 200 -10.34 -10.29 13.55
C PHE A 200 -9.36 -9.13 13.39
N THR A 201 -8.21 -9.41 12.77
CA THR A 201 -7.24 -8.39 12.39
C THR A 201 -6.90 -8.55 10.93
N ARG A 202 -6.54 -7.44 10.28
CA ARG A 202 -5.96 -7.46 8.95
C ARG A 202 -4.69 -6.63 9.01
N LYS A 203 -3.57 -7.24 8.64
CA LYS A 203 -2.33 -6.49 8.40
C LYS A 203 -2.51 -5.72 7.10
N VAL A 204 -2.54 -4.39 7.20
CA VAL A 204 -2.48 -3.50 6.04
C VAL A 204 -1.03 -3.08 5.93
N LEU A 205 -0.36 -3.45 4.83
CA LEU A 205 0.96 -2.92 4.50
C LEU A 205 0.74 -1.43 4.17
N LEU A 206 1.37 -0.57 4.96
CA LEU A 206 1.45 0.88 4.74
C LEU A 206 2.80 1.22 4.15
#